data_AF-A0A1M6SRF3-F1
#
_entry.id   AF-A0A1M6SRF3-F1
#
_cell.length_a   1.000
_cell.length_b   1.000
_cell.length_c   1.000
_cell.angle_alpha   90.00
_cell.angle_beta   90.00
_cell.angle_gamma   90.00
#
_symmetry.space_group_name_H-M   'P 1'
#
loop_
_entity.id
_entity.type
_entity.pdbx_description
1 polymer ?
#
loop_
_entity_poly.entity_id
_entity_poly.type
_entity_poly.pdbx_seq_one_letter_code
_entity_poly.pdbx_strand_id
1 'polypeptide(L)'
;MRSLSILAIGLAAVLVACRSEGHTLPGSGEDSFMQLGRRVYQNYCATCHQPNGQGVPGIYPPLTPNEWVQGDKGRLIRLVLHGAQGEMRVGEEVYNNVMTAHDFLTDEQIAAVLTYIRQHFGNQAAAVSPEEVAAVRAASRQREPWDPAVLWEQTGIPEAEETSEH
;
A
#
# COMPACT_ATOMS: atom_id res chain seq x y z
N MET A 1 67.17 -15.27 56.71
CA MET A 1 66.29 -16.45 56.99
C MET A 1 65.09 -15.89 57.76
N ARG A 2 63.84 -15.85 57.30
CA ARG A 2 63.05 -16.68 56.38
C ARG A 2 62.10 -15.77 55.60
N SER A 3 61.76 -16.22 54.40
CA SER A 3 61.07 -15.51 53.33
C SER A 3 59.65 -15.06 53.68
N LEU A 4 59.28 -13.86 53.20
CA LEU A 4 57.91 -13.37 53.04
C LEU A 4 57.17 -14.21 51.98
N SER A 5 55.90 -14.53 52.24
CA SER A 5 54.90 -14.85 51.23
C SER A 5 53.54 -14.34 51.70
N ILE A 6 53.16 -13.13 51.28
CA ILE A 6 51.80 -12.61 51.40
C ILE A 6 51.12 -12.92 50.06
N LEU A 7 50.14 -13.82 50.09
CA LEU A 7 49.32 -14.20 48.94
C LEU A 7 48.33 -13.07 48.67
N ALA A 8 48.45 -12.43 47.51
CA ALA A 8 47.56 -11.36 47.05
C ALA A 8 46.15 -11.91 46.75
N ILE A 9 45.15 -11.30 47.37
CA ILE A 9 43.72 -11.54 47.07
C ILE A 9 43.41 -10.81 45.76
N GLY A 10 43.18 -11.59 44.69
CA GLY A 10 42.77 -11.07 43.39
C GLY A 10 41.35 -10.50 43.43
N LEU A 11 41.23 -9.19 43.26
CA LEU A 11 39.96 -8.50 43.05
C LEU A 11 39.55 -8.70 41.58
N ALA A 12 38.70 -9.69 41.31
CA ALA A 12 38.05 -9.84 40.00
C ALA A 12 36.96 -8.77 39.86
N ALA A 13 37.30 -7.64 39.24
CA ALA A 13 36.33 -6.65 38.81
C ALA A 13 35.53 -7.22 37.62
N VAL A 14 34.33 -7.72 37.90
CA VAL A 14 33.35 -8.08 36.86
C VAL A 14 32.82 -6.76 36.28
N LEU A 15 33.45 -6.29 35.20
CA LEU A 15 32.91 -5.24 34.34
C LEU A 15 31.66 -5.80 33.64
N VAL A 16 30.51 -5.64 34.28
CA VAL A 16 29.21 -5.74 33.61
C VAL A 16 29.14 -4.57 32.63
N ALA A 17 29.54 -4.82 31.38
CA ALA A 17 29.28 -3.92 30.29
C ALA A 17 27.76 -3.80 30.13
N CYS A 18 27.20 -2.62 30.36
CA CYS A 18 25.87 -2.27 29.89
C CYS A 18 25.82 -2.46 28.38
N ARG A 19 25.26 -3.58 27.93
CA ARG A 19 24.77 -3.71 26.57
C ARG A 19 23.59 -2.75 26.45
N SER A 20 23.76 -1.68 25.69
CA SER A 20 22.65 -0.86 25.23
C SER A 20 21.76 -1.74 24.36
N GLU A 21 20.66 -2.22 24.91
CA GLU A 21 19.56 -2.73 24.11
C GLU A 21 19.08 -1.55 23.26
N GLY A 22 19.30 -1.64 21.94
CA GLY A 22 18.75 -0.69 20.99
C GLY A 22 17.24 -0.72 21.10
N HIS A 23 16.67 0.25 21.79
CA HIS A 23 15.26 0.59 21.69
C HIS A 23 15.00 1.02 20.25
N THR A 24 14.50 0.09 19.42
CA THR A 24 13.85 0.42 18.15
C THR A 24 12.67 1.33 18.47
N LEU A 25 12.75 2.57 17.98
CA LEU A 25 11.69 3.56 18.12
C LEU A 25 10.42 3.05 17.43
N PRO A 26 9.22 3.30 18.00
CA PRO A 26 7.98 2.88 17.37
C PRO A 26 7.76 3.67 16.07
N GLY A 27 7.72 2.92 14.96
CA GLY A 27 7.22 3.33 13.65
C GLY A 27 8.21 4.17 12.85
N SER A 28 8.86 3.54 11.87
CA SER A 28 9.43 4.28 10.75
C SER A 28 8.33 5.09 10.04
N GLY A 29 8.69 6.14 9.29
CA GLY A 29 7.70 6.89 8.50
C GLY A 29 6.87 5.97 7.60
N GLU A 30 7.47 4.90 7.07
CA GLU A 30 6.82 3.87 6.25
C GLU A 30 5.78 3.06 7.04
N ASP A 31 6.10 2.63 8.27
CA ASP A 31 5.13 1.95 9.15
C ASP A 31 3.93 2.83 9.47
N SER A 32 4.15 4.14 9.63
CA SER A 32 3.08 5.10 9.88
C SER A 32 2.17 5.28 8.66
N PHE A 33 2.75 5.26 7.46
CA PHE A 33 2.04 5.41 6.19
C PHE A 33 1.18 4.19 5.86
N MET A 34 1.70 2.98 6.06
CA MET A 34 0.93 1.74 5.88
C MET A 34 -0.22 1.62 6.88
N GLN A 35 -0.02 2.08 8.13
CA GLN A 35 -1.10 2.14 9.12
C GLN A 35 -2.17 3.18 8.74
N LEU A 36 -1.79 4.32 8.17
CA LEU A 36 -2.74 5.28 7.61
C LEU A 36 -3.55 4.62 6.49
N GLY A 37 -2.90 3.99 5.53
CA GLY A 37 -3.56 3.30 4.42
C GLY A 37 -4.54 2.22 4.88
N ARG A 38 -4.14 1.41 5.86
CA ARG A 38 -5.02 0.40 6.48
C ARG A 38 -6.26 1.04 7.14
N ARG A 39 -6.11 2.13 7.88
CA ARG A 39 -7.25 2.82 8.51
C ARG A 39 -8.22 3.39 7.47
N VAL A 40 -7.70 4.03 6.43
CA VAL A 40 -8.51 4.53 5.31
C VAL A 40 -9.25 3.37 4.64
N TYR A 41 -8.54 2.26 4.36
CA TYR A 41 -9.15 1.06 3.78
C TYR A 41 -10.33 0.54 4.61
N GLN A 42 -10.13 0.38 5.91
CA GLN A 42 -11.15 -0.13 6.83
C GLN A 42 -12.40 0.77 6.89
N ASN A 43 -12.20 2.09 6.82
CA ASN A 43 -13.29 3.05 6.95
C ASN A 43 -14.11 3.23 5.66
N TYR A 44 -13.46 3.14 4.50
CA TYR A 44 -14.07 3.55 3.23
C TYR A 44 -14.15 2.45 2.17
N CYS A 45 -13.23 1.48 2.18
CA CYS A 45 -13.09 0.51 1.10
C CYS A 45 -13.62 -0.89 1.49
N ALA A 46 -13.41 -1.28 2.75
CA ALA A 46 -13.66 -2.64 3.23
C ALA A 46 -15.15 -3.04 3.22
N THR A 47 -16.08 -2.09 3.26
CA THR A 47 -17.51 -2.38 3.19
C THR A 47 -17.90 -3.08 1.88
N CYS A 48 -17.24 -2.72 0.78
CA CYS A 48 -17.51 -3.31 -0.54
C CYS A 48 -16.45 -4.34 -0.92
N HIS A 49 -15.17 -3.99 -0.79
CA HIS A 49 -14.05 -4.88 -1.18
C HIS A 49 -13.70 -5.95 -0.13
N GLN A 50 -14.46 -6.00 0.97
CA GLN A 50 -14.27 -6.89 2.13
C GLN A 50 -12.99 -6.60 2.93
N PRO A 51 -12.94 -6.91 4.24
CA PRO A 51 -11.73 -6.69 5.04
C PRO A 51 -10.47 -7.41 4.53
N ASN A 52 -10.65 -8.49 3.77
CA ASN A 52 -9.59 -9.30 3.20
C ASN A 52 -9.29 -8.98 1.72
N GLY A 53 -9.92 -7.95 1.14
CA GLY A 53 -9.71 -7.55 -0.24
C GLY A 53 -10.26 -8.51 -1.29
N GLN A 54 -11.03 -9.54 -0.93
CA GLN A 54 -11.55 -10.50 -1.91
C GLN A 54 -12.79 -10.00 -2.66
N GLY A 55 -13.38 -8.87 -2.25
CA GLY A 55 -14.63 -8.39 -2.81
C GLY A 55 -15.76 -9.40 -2.65
N VAL A 56 -16.73 -9.35 -3.55
CA VAL A 56 -17.84 -10.28 -3.64
C VAL A 56 -18.00 -10.65 -5.12
N PRO A 57 -17.80 -11.92 -5.52
CA PRO A 57 -17.86 -12.35 -6.91
C PRO A 57 -19.12 -11.86 -7.63
N GLY A 58 -18.94 -11.33 -8.84
CA GLY A 58 -20.01 -10.70 -9.64
C GLY A 58 -20.63 -9.41 -9.11
N ILE A 59 -20.23 -8.90 -7.93
CA ILE A 59 -20.79 -7.67 -7.32
C ILE A 59 -19.72 -6.61 -7.06
N TYR A 60 -18.67 -6.95 -6.32
CA TYR A 60 -17.56 -6.06 -5.99
C TYR A 60 -16.24 -6.71 -6.37
N PRO A 61 -15.41 -6.07 -7.21
CA PRO A 61 -14.19 -6.69 -7.70
C PRO A 61 -13.18 -6.92 -6.58
N PRO A 62 -12.37 -7.98 -6.68
CA PRO A 62 -11.29 -8.23 -5.75
C PRO A 62 -10.18 -7.19 -5.89
N LEU A 63 -9.46 -6.95 -4.79
CA LEU A 63 -8.25 -6.15 -4.71
C LEU A 63 -7.00 -6.99 -4.45
N THR A 64 -7.13 -8.33 -4.46
CA THR A 64 -6.01 -9.28 -4.57
C THR A 64 -5.29 -9.12 -5.92
N PRO A 65 -4.11 -9.74 -6.15
CA PRO A 65 -3.36 -9.61 -7.39
C PRO A 65 -4.20 -9.74 -8.67
N ASN A 66 -4.34 -8.60 -9.37
CA ASN A 66 -4.99 -8.50 -10.67
C ASN A 66 -4.42 -7.32 -11.47
N GLU A 67 -4.81 -7.22 -12.74
CA GLU A 67 -4.31 -6.27 -13.73
C GLU A 67 -4.71 -4.80 -13.46
N TRP A 68 -5.80 -4.57 -12.73
CA TRP A 68 -6.19 -3.22 -12.30
C TRP A 68 -5.33 -2.74 -11.15
N VAL A 69 -5.13 -3.59 -10.14
CA VAL A 69 -4.36 -3.26 -8.93
C VAL A 69 -2.87 -3.13 -9.25
N GLN A 70 -2.32 -3.99 -10.10
CA GLN A 70 -0.89 -4.03 -10.38
C GLN A 70 -0.45 -3.10 -11.52
N GLY A 71 -1.38 -2.74 -12.41
CA GLY A 71 -1.11 -1.88 -13.57
C GLY A 71 -0.93 -0.40 -13.24
N ASP A 72 -1.39 0.45 -14.17
CA ASP A 72 -1.21 1.90 -14.10
C ASP A 72 -1.73 2.50 -12.78
N LYS A 73 -0.85 3.21 -12.07
CA LYS A 73 -1.22 3.88 -10.81
C LYS A 73 -2.23 5.00 -11.08
N GLY A 74 -2.06 5.74 -12.18
CA GLY A 74 -2.93 6.86 -12.54
C GLY A 74 -4.38 6.44 -12.70
N ARG A 75 -4.63 5.26 -13.25
CA ARG A 75 -5.93 4.62 -13.37
C ARG A 75 -6.56 4.37 -12.00
N LEU A 76 -5.85 3.74 -11.08
CA LEU A 76 -6.37 3.50 -9.72
C LEU A 76 -6.66 4.82 -8.99
N ILE A 77 -5.77 5.80 -9.14
CA ILE A 77 -5.98 7.13 -8.54
C ILE A 77 -7.26 7.77 -9.10
N ARG A 78 -7.49 7.70 -10.42
CA ARG A 78 -8.72 8.21 -11.05
C ARG A 78 -9.98 7.51 -10.57
N LEU A 79 -9.95 6.19 -10.39
CA LEU A 79 -11.08 5.42 -9.86
C LEU A 79 -11.40 5.82 -8.41
N VAL A 80 -10.40 6.03 -7.56
CA VAL A 80 -10.64 6.47 -6.18
C VAL A 80 -11.15 7.91 -6.14
N LEU A 81 -10.56 8.82 -6.93
CA LEU A 81 -10.96 10.22 -6.94
C LEU A 81 -12.39 10.41 -7.45
N HIS A 82 -12.75 9.77 -8.57
CA HIS A 82 -13.98 10.10 -9.29
C HIS A 82 -15.03 9.00 -9.26
N GLY A 83 -14.68 7.83 -8.72
CA GLY A 83 -15.54 6.66 -8.77
C GLY A 83 -15.57 6.01 -10.16
N ALA A 84 -16.42 5.00 -10.28
CA ALA A 84 -16.59 4.23 -11.50
C ALA A 84 -18.05 3.81 -11.69
N GLN A 85 -18.51 3.81 -12.94
CA GLN A 85 -19.82 3.30 -13.33
C GLN A 85 -19.75 2.72 -14.74
N GLY A 86 -20.19 1.48 -14.90
CA GLY A 86 -20.15 0.75 -16.16
C GLY A 86 -19.53 -0.64 -15.99
N GLU A 87 -19.41 -1.37 -17.09
CA GLU A 87 -18.81 -2.70 -17.07
C GLU A 87 -17.29 -2.64 -16.86
N MET A 88 -16.81 -3.34 -15.84
CA MET A 88 -15.42 -3.57 -15.54
C MET A 88 -15.14 -5.07 -15.62
N ARG A 89 -14.15 -5.47 -16.42
CA ARG A 89 -13.67 -6.84 -16.46
C ARG A 89 -12.44 -6.97 -15.56
N VAL A 90 -12.45 -7.94 -14.65
CA VAL A 90 -11.29 -8.30 -13.82
C VAL A 90 -11.07 -9.80 -13.99
N GLY A 91 -9.99 -10.17 -14.68
CA GLY A 91 -9.79 -11.53 -15.19
C GLY A 91 -10.94 -11.96 -16.10
N GLU A 92 -11.59 -13.07 -15.77
CA GLU A 92 -12.72 -13.62 -16.52
C GLU A 92 -14.08 -13.10 -16.04
N GLU A 93 -14.12 -12.40 -14.89
CA GLU A 93 -15.36 -11.90 -14.31
C GLU A 93 -15.70 -10.48 -14.79
N VAL A 94 -17.00 -10.20 -14.89
CA VAL A 94 -17.55 -8.89 -15.22
C VAL A 94 -18.29 -8.34 -14.00
N TYR A 95 -17.99 -7.09 -13.68
CA TYR A 95 -18.59 -6.31 -12.61
C TYR A 95 -19.26 -5.09 -13.23
N ASN A 96 -20.49 -4.79 -12.83
CA ASN A 96 -21.22 -3.63 -13.34
C ASN A 96 -21.99 -2.96 -12.20
N ASN A 97 -21.23 -2.40 -11.26
CA ASN A 97 -21.75 -1.70 -10.11
C ASN A 97 -21.08 -0.32 -10.00
N VAL A 98 -21.66 0.55 -9.17
CA VAL A 98 -21.13 1.89 -8.95
C VAL A 98 -20.12 1.87 -7.80
N MET A 99 -18.91 2.34 -8.09
CA MET A 99 -17.94 2.72 -7.06
C MET A 99 -18.05 4.23 -6.84
N THR A 100 -18.36 4.66 -5.62
CA THR A 100 -18.49 6.09 -5.30
C THR A 100 -17.13 6.78 -5.31
N ALA A 101 -17.14 8.07 -5.67
CA ALA A 101 -15.99 8.95 -5.55
C ALA A 101 -15.55 9.13 -4.09
N HIS A 102 -14.24 9.24 -3.87
CA HIS A 102 -13.61 9.53 -2.57
C HIS A 102 -12.68 10.75 -2.67
N ASP A 103 -13.05 11.75 -3.47
CA ASP A 103 -12.31 12.99 -3.67
C ASP A 103 -12.14 13.83 -2.39
N PHE A 104 -12.98 13.62 -1.38
CA PHE A 104 -12.87 14.22 -0.05
C PHE A 104 -11.65 13.76 0.75
N LEU A 105 -11.02 12.64 0.38
CA LEU A 105 -9.76 12.19 0.98
C LEU A 105 -8.59 13.04 0.50
N THR A 106 -7.64 13.29 1.39
CA THR A 106 -6.41 14.02 1.04
C THR A 106 -5.52 13.20 0.12
N ASP A 107 -4.59 13.85 -0.58
CA ASP A 107 -3.63 13.17 -1.46
C ASP A 107 -2.79 12.13 -0.70
N GLU A 108 -2.39 12.46 0.53
CA GLU A 108 -1.68 11.54 1.42
C GLU A 108 -2.54 10.32 1.79
N GLN A 109 -3.82 10.51 2.10
CA GLN A 109 -4.72 9.41 2.45
C GLN A 109 -4.97 8.48 1.25
N ILE A 110 -5.17 9.05 0.06
CA ILE A 110 -5.35 8.26 -1.17
C ILE A 110 -4.07 7.50 -1.53
N ALA A 111 -2.91 8.18 -1.46
CA ALA A 111 -1.62 7.54 -1.69
C ALA A 111 -1.37 6.39 -0.71
N ALA A 112 -1.67 6.61 0.57
CA ALA A 112 -1.52 5.59 1.60
C ALA A 112 -2.44 4.38 1.39
N VAL A 113 -3.73 4.59 1.06
CA VAL A 113 -4.65 3.46 0.86
C VAL A 113 -4.34 2.69 -0.41
N LEU A 114 -3.96 3.37 -1.50
CA LEU A 114 -3.55 2.71 -2.74
C LEU A 114 -2.24 1.94 -2.56
N THR A 115 -1.28 2.50 -1.81
CA THR A 115 -0.05 1.78 -1.43
C THR A 115 -0.38 0.55 -0.60
N TYR A 116 -1.24 0.69 0.41
CA TYR A 116 -1.69 -0.43 1.22
C TYR A 116 -2.33 -1.53 0.36
N ILE A 117 -3.24 -1.19 -0.56
CA ILE A 117 -3.86 -2.17 -1.47
C ILE A 117 -2.81 -2.86 -2.36
N ARG A 118 -1.88 -2.09 -2.94
CA ARG A 118 -0.84 -2.57 -3.87
C ARG A 118 0.27 -3.40 -3.22
N GLN A 119 0.38 -3.39 -1.89
CA GLN A 119 1.39 -4.15 -1.14
C GLN A 119 0.79 -5.14 -0.13
N HIS A 120 -0.54 -5.22 -0.08
CA HIS A 120 -1.27 -6.12 0.82
C HIS A 120 -2.16 -7.07 -0.01
N PHE A 121 -2.87 -7.99 0.66
CA PHE A 121 -3.74 -8.99 0.02
C PHE A 121 -3.02 -9.92 -0.97
N GLY A 122 -1.69 -10.05 -0.82
CA GLY A 122 -0.82 -10.83 -1.72
C GLY A 122 -0.20 -10.01 -2.86
N ASN A 123 -0.50 -8.72 -2.97
CA ASN A 123 0.12 -7.85 -3.98
C ASN A 123 1.57 -7.48 -3.62
N GLN A 124 2.39 -7.27 -4.66
CA GLN A 124 3.77 -6.81 -4.55
C GLN A 124 4.05 -5.71 -5.61
N ALA A 125 3.13 -4.75 -5.74
CA ALA A 125 3.23 -3.68 -6.73
C ALA A 125 3.81 -2.39 -6.13
N ALA A 126 4.40 -1.55 -6.98
CA ALA A 126 5.03 -0.30 -6.55
C ALA A 126 4.06 0.62 -5.79
N ALA A 127 4.56 1.31 -4.76
CA ALA A 127 3.79 2.26 -3.95
C ALA A 127 3.26 3.44 -4.77
N VAL A 128 2.20 4.09 -4.29
CA VAL A 128 1.66 5.34 -4.85
C VAL A 128 2.08 6.50 -3.94
N SER A 129 2.66 7.54 -4.50
CA SER A 129 3.10 8.72 -3.75
C SER A 129 2.00 9.80 -3.66
N PRO A 130 2.00 10.65 -2.63
CA PRO A 130 1.09 11.80 -2.56
C PRO A 130 1.21 12.75 -3.76
N GLU A 131 2.42 12.91 -4.31
CA GLU A 131 2.68 13.74 -5.49
C GLU A 131 2.05 13.17 -6.76
N GLU A 132 2.08 11.85 -6.95
CA GLU A 132 1.37 11.17 -8.04
C GLU A 132 -0.13 11.44 -7.95
N VAL A 133 -0.70 11.37 -6.73
CA VAL A 133 -2.12 11.66 -6.49
C VAL A 133 -2.44 13.12 -6.78
N ALA A 134 -1.65 14.05 -6.25
CA ALA A 134 -1.83 15.48 -6.47
C ALA A 134 -1.79 15.85 -7.96
N ALA A 135 -0.85 15.25 -8.71
CA ALA A 135 -0.73 15.46 -10.15
C ALA A 135 -1.97 14.96 -10.91
N VAL A 136 -2.45 13.76 -10.60
CA VAL A 136 -3.68 13.22 -11.22
C VAL A 136 -4.89 14.05 -10.84
N ARG A 137 -5.01 14.47 -9.58
CA ARG A 137 -6.12 15.32 -9.12
C ARG A 137 -6.13 16.66 -9.84
N ALA A 138 -4.99 17.32 -9.96
CA ALA A 138 -4.87 18.60 -10.68
C ALA A 138 -5.16 18.46 -12.18
N ALA A 139 -4.77 17.34 -12.79
CA ALA A 139 -5.03 17.05 -14.21
C ALA A 139 -6.48 16.63 -14.48
N SER A 140 -7.21 16.15 -13.48
CA SER A 140 -8.56 15.66 -13.63
C SER A 140 -9.58 16.80 -13.65
N ARG A 141 -10.13 17.10 -14.83
CA ARG A 141 -11.25 18.06 -14.99
C ARG A 141 -12.63 17.40 -14.86
N GLN A 142 -12.66 16.08 -14.80
CA GLN A 142 -13.86 15.26 -14.77
C GLN A 142 -14.51 15.28 -13.38
N ARG A 143 -15.85 15.29 -13.32
CA ARG A 143 -16.63 15.24 -12.07
C ARG A 143 -17.57 14.04 -12.03
N GLU A 144 -17.75 13.38 -13.17
CA GLU A 144 -18.57 12.20 -13.34
C GLU A 144 -17.75 10.92 -13.15
N PRO A 145 -18.37 9.83 -12.67
CA PRO A 145 -17.70 8.52 -12.55
C PRO A 145 -17.08 8.06 -13.87
N TRP A 146 -15.96 7.35 -13.79
CA TRP A 146 -15.31 6.77 -14.97
C TRP A 146 -16.11 5.58 -15.50
N ASP A 147 -16.27 5.51 -16.82
CA ASP A 147 -16.53 4.25 -17.50
C ASP A 147 -15.23 3.41 -17.45
N PRO A 148 -15.22 2.24 -16.79
CA PRO A 148 -14.02 1.42 -16.69
C PRO A 148 -13.45 1.01 -18.04
N ALA A 149 -14.28 0.69 -19.03
CA ALA A 149 -13.81 0.28 -20.35
C ALA A 149 -13.07 1.43 -21.07
N VAL A 150 -13.60 2.65 -20.96
CA VAL A 150 -12.94 3.84 -21.52
C VAL A 150 -11.63 4.15 -20.80
N LEU A 151 -11.63 4.09 -19.47
CA LEU A 151 -10.43 4.33 -18.68
C LEU A 151 -9.35 3.28 -18.95
N TRP A 152 -9.75 2.03 -19.18
CA TRP A 152 -8.86 0.95 -19.58
C TRP A 152 -8.16 1.24 -20.90
N GLU A 153 -8.92 1.64 -21.93
CA GLU A 153 -8.36 2.00 -23.24
C GLU A 153 -7.36 3.15 -23.16
N GLN A 154 -7.62 4.14 -22.29
CA GLN A 154 -6.73 5.31 -22.14
C GLN A 154 -5.40 5.01 -21.44
N THR A 155 -5.34 3.93 -20.65
CA THR A 155 -4.19 3.66 -19.75
C THR A 155 -3.50 2.34 -20.04
N GLY A 156 -4.13 1.45 -20.82
CA GLY A 156 -3.55 0.21 -21.31
C GLY A 156 -3.35 -0.88 -20.25
N ILE A 157 -2.87 -2.02 -20.73
CA ILE A 157 -2.26 -3.07 -19.91
C ILE A 157 -0.84 -2.59 -19.59
N PRO A 158 -0.32 -2.69 -18.35
CA PRO A 158 1.10 -2.47 -18.12
C PRO A 158 1.88 -3.34 -19.11
N GLU A 159 2.74 -2.73 -19.94
CA GLU A 159 3.71 -3.51 -20.72
C GLU A 159 4.44 -4.37 -19.69
N ALA A 160 4.31 -5.69 -19.82
CA ALA A 160 5.13 -6.58 -19.02
C ALA A 160 6.56 -6.15 -19.32
N GLU A 161 7.31 -5.71 -18.30
CA GLU A 161 8.73 -5.45 -18.47
C GLU A 161 9.33 -6.75 -19.02
N GLU A 162 9.58 -6.77 -20.34
CA GLU A 162 10.41 -7.78 -20.98
C GLU A 162 11.75 -7.68 -20.27
N THR A 163 11.96 -8.57 -19.31
CA THR A 163 13.29 -8.83 -18.77
C THR A 163 14.15 -9.23 -19.95
N SER A 164 14.88 -8.26 -20.51
CA SER A 164 15.84 -8.53 -21.56
C SER A 164 16.89 -9.44 -20.95
N GLU A 165 16.80 -10.74 -21.24
CA GLU A 165 17.94 -11.63 -21.10
C GLU A 165 19.02 -11.13 -22.06
N HIS A 166 20.04 -10.50 -21.48
CA HIS A 166 21.37 -10.34 -22.07
C HIS A 166 22.35 -11.18 -21.24
#